data_AF-A0A7X4JQI2-F1
#
_entry.id   AF-A0A7X4JQI2-F1
#
_cell.length_a   1.000
_cell.length_b   1.000
_cell.length_c   1.000
_cell.angle_alpha   90.00
_cell.angle_beta   90.00
_cell.angle_gamma   90.00
#
_symmetry.space_group_name_H-M   'P 1'
#
loop_
_entity.id
_entity.type
_entity.pdbx_description
1 polymer ?
#
loop_
_entity_poly.entity_id
_entity_poly.type
_entity_poly.pdbx_seq_one_letter_code
_entity_poly.pdbx_strand_id
1 'polypeptide(L)'
;MSTQWLAIQSFQQSQELLSAINTLSIHRKLTDKGYLDTNRKEAAEQVVETLIPFFQKLDKIVQNIEDGPRKPVLGVDARLRHLAENYVQAKRAQSNSPFLELSLSQVTELFYSESPEDRGKVLAVLAAFRELLEEHVGVDARQLLGNI
;
A
#
# COMPACT_ATOMS: atom_id res chain seq x y z
N MET A 1 19.36 -11.38 -14.21
CA MET A 1 19.28 -9.95 -13.83
C MET A 1 20.07 -9.77 -12.55
N SER A 2 20.90 -8.73 -12.44
CA SER A 2 21.62 -8.47 -11.19
C SER A 2 20.61 -8.10 -10.09
N THR A 3 20.86 -8.54 -8.86
CA THR A 3 20.06 -8.20 -7.67
C THR A 3 19.89 -6.69 -7.50
N GLN A 4 20.88 -5.89 -7.91
CA GLN A 4 20.83 -4.42 -7.93
C GLN A 4 19.75 -3.87 -8.88
N TRP A 5 19.52 -4.48 -10.04
CA TRP A 5 18.50 -3.99 -10.97
C TRP A 5 17.09 -4.19 -10.42
N LEU A 6 16.81 -5.37 -9.85
CA LEU A 6 15.55 -5.65 -9.16
C LEU A 6 15.33 -4.69 -7.98
N ALA A 7 16.41 -4.34 -7.29
CA ALA A 7 16.37 -3.39 -6.19
C ALA A 7 15.97 -1.97 -6.62
N ILE A 8 16.47 -1.52 -7.76
CA ILE A 8 16.10 -0.22 -8.35
C ILE A 8 14.63 -0.23 -8.79
N GLN A 9 14.18 -1.30 -9.46
CA GLN A 9 12.79 -1.39 -9.94
C GLN A 9 11.78 -1.37 -8.80
N SER A 10 12.01 -2.13 -7.74
CA SER A 10 11.10 -2.12 -6.59
C SER A 10 11.17 -0.82 -5.79
N PHE A 11 12.33 -0.17 -5.71
CA PHE A 11 12.41 1.18 -5.12
C PHE A 11 11.55 2.17 -5.92
N GLN A 12 11.67 2.17 -7.24
CA GLN A 12 10.84 3.01 -8.11
C GLN A 12 9.35 2.73 -7.93
N GLN A 13 8.95 1.46 -7.92
CA GLN A 13 7.56 1.07 -7.68
C GLN A 13 7.04 1.56 -6.31
N SER A 14 7.89 1.51 -5.28
CA SER A 14 7.52 2.01 -3.95
C SER A 14 7.35 3.53 -3.93
N GLN A 15 8.20 4.27 -4.66
CA GLN A 15 8.04 5.73 -4.83
C GLN A 15 6.75 6.08 -5.58
N GLU A 16 6.40 5.32 -6.61
CA GLU A 16 5.13 5.48 -7.34
C GLU A 16 3.93 5.26 -6.41
N LEU A 17 3.96 4.23 -5.56
CA LEU A 17 2.91 3.98 -4.55
C LEU A 17 2.83 5.10 -3.50
N LEU A 18 3.96 5.59 -2.99
CA LEU A 18 3.98 6.71 -2.05
C LEU A 18 3.40 7.99 -2.65
N SER A 19 3.72 8.27 -3.92
CA SER A 19 3.16 9.39 -4.68
C SER A 19 1.64 9.25 -4.87
N ALA A 20 1.18 8.04 -5.21
CA ALA A 20 -0.24 7.71 -5.36
C ALA A 20 -1.00 7.94 -4.05
N ILE A 21 -0.51 7.38 -2.93
CA ILE A 21 -1.09 7.56 -1.60
C ILE A 21 -1.20 9.03 -1.24
N ASN A 22 -0.15 9.81 -1.50
CA ASN A 22 -0.12 11.24 -1.19
C ASN A 22 -1.16 12.01 -2.02
N THR A 23 -1.25 11.73 -3.33
CA THR A 23 -2.21 12.35 -4.25
C THR A 23 -3.64 12.10 -3.80
N LEU A 24 -3.99 10.85 -3.49
CA LEU A 24 -5.33 10.49 -3.02
C LEU A 24 -5.64 11.10 -1.65
N SER A 25 -4.66 11.09 -0.74
CA SER A 25 -4.81 11.68 0.60
C SER A 25 -5.08 13.19 0.53
N ILE A 26 -4.36 13.91 -0.34
CA ILE A 26 -4.56 15.36 -0.54
C ILE A 26 -5.94 15.62 -1.14
N HIS A 27 -6.31 14.90 -2.20
CA HIS A 27 -7.61 15.05 -2.84
C HIS A 27 -8.75 14.87 -1.83
N ARG A 28 -8.75 13.75 -1.08
CA ARG A 28 -9.78 13.47 -0.06
C ARG A 28 -9.83 14.54 1.03
N LYS A 29 -8.68 14.98 1.55
CA LYS A 29 -8.62 16.06 2.57
C LYS A 29 -9.18 17.40 2.07
N LEU A 30 -9.02 17.72 0.79
CA LEU A 30 -9.55 18.95 0.19
C LEU A 30 -11.08 18.83 -0.01
N THR A 31 -11.54 17.70 -0.54
CA THR A 31 -12.97 17.43 -0.70
C THR A 31 -13.72 17.44 0.64
N ASP A 32 -13.11 16.92 1.72
CA ASP A 32 -13.70 16.94 3.07
C ASP A 32 -13.85 18.35 3.65
N LYS A 33 -13.00 19.28 3.23
CA LYS A 33 -13.12 20.70 3.57
C LYS A 33 -14.07 21.47 2.65
N GLY A 34 -14.75 20.77 1.74
CA GLY A 34 -15.68 21.37 0.77
C GLY A 34 -14.99 22.03 -0.44
N TYR A 35 -13.68 21.81 -0.62
CA TYR A 35 -12.99 22.29 -1.82
C TYR A 35 -13.23 21.31 -2.98
N LEU A 36 -13.83 21.82 -4.05
CA LEU A 36 -13.92 21.11 -5.34
C LEU A 36 -12.54 21.11 -6.00
N ASP A 37 -11.75 20.05 -5.76
CA ASP A 37 -10.48 19.82 -6.44
C ASP A 37 -10.72 19.14 -7.80
N THR A 38 -11.35 19.87 -8.72
CA THR A 38 -11.64 19.39 -10.09
C THR A 38 -10.37 19.08 -10.88
N ASN A 39 -9.27 19.79 -10.59
CA ASN A 39 -7.99 19.60 -11.26
C ASN A 39 -7.33 18.26 -10.89
N ARG A 40 -7.56 17.75 -9.68
CA ARG A 40 -7.00 16.46 -9.23
C ARG A 40 -8.00 15.32 -9.19
N LYS A 41 -9.26 15.54 -9.56
CA LYS A 41 -10.29 14.50 -9.57
C LYS A 41 -9.87 13.32 -10.46
N GLU A 42 -9.51 13.60 -11.71
CA GLU A 42 -9.05 12.56 -12.65
C GLU A 42 -7.77 11.87 -12.17
N ALA A 43 -6.81 12.65 -11.62
CA ALA A 43 -5.59 12.09 -11.04
C ALA A 43 -5.87 11.19 -9.83
N ALA A 44 -6.86 11.53 -8.99
CA ALA A 44 -7.27 10.72 -7.86
C ALA A 44 -7.97 9.42 -8.31
N GLU A 45 -8.79 9.47 -9.35
CA GLU A 45 -9.42 8.29 -9.97
C GLU A 45 -8.35 7.35 -10.55
N GLN A 46 -7.39 7.87 -11.33
CA GLN A 46 -6.27 7.09 -11.88
C GLN A 46 -5.39 6.46 -10.77
N VAL A 47 -5.22 7.17 -9.66
CA VAL A 47 -4.50 6.64 -8.49
C VAL A 47 -5.24 5.48 -7.85
N VAL A 48 -6.57 5.57 -7.72
CA VAL A 48 -7.39 4.46 -7.21
C VAL A 48 -7.27 3.25 -8.15
N GLU A 49 -7.31 3.46 -9.46
CA GLU A 49 -7.07 2.41 -10.48
C GLU A 49 -5.68 1.79 -10.40
N THR A 50 -4.69 2.49 -9.85
CA THR A 50 -3.33 1.97 -9.62
C THR A 50 -3.21 1.21 -8.30
N LEU A 51 -3.82 1.72 -7.23
CA LEU A 51 -3.73 1.15 -5.89
C LEU A 51 -4.53 -0.16 -5.78
N ILE A 52 -5.69 -0.26 -6.43
CA ILE A 52 -6.55 -1.45 -6.32
C ILE A 52 -5.86 -2.72 -6.83
N PRO A 53 -5.30 -2.76 -8.06
CA PRO A 53 -4.58 -3.94 -8.54
C PRO A 53 -3.42 -4.31 -7.63
N PHE A 54 -2.74 -3.31 -7.06
CA PHE A 54 -1.67 -3.55 -6.09
C PHE A 54 -2.20 -4.24 -4.83
N PHE A 55 -3.26 -3.73 -4.21
CA PHE A 55 -3.86 -4.33 -3.01
C PHE A 55 -4.41 -5.73 -3.29
N GLN A 56 -5.04 -5.96 -4.44
CA GLN A 56 -5.49 -7.30 -4.85
C GLN A 56 -4.33 -8.28 -5.02
N LYS A 57 -3.18 -7.82 -5.54
CA LYS A 57 -1.97 -8.63 -5.65
C LYS A 57 -1.38 -8.93 -4.27
N LEU A 58 -1.33 -7.94 -3.39
CA LEU A 58 -0.86 -8.09 -2.01
C LEU A 58 -1.73 -9.08 -1.23
N ASP A 59 -3.05 -8.97 -1.35
CA ASP A 59 -4.03 -9.85 -0.67
C ASP A 59 -3.83 -11.32 -1.00
N LYS A 60 -3.61 -11.65 -2.28
CA LYS A 60 -3.31 -13.03 -2.70
C LYS A 60 -2.04 -13.59 -2.04
N ILE A 61 -1.04 -12.75 -1.80
CA ILE A 61 0.22 -13.16 -1.17
C ILE A 61 0.02 -13.29 0.34
N VAL A 62 -0.68 -12.34 0.97
CA VAL A 62 -1.03 -12.37 2.39
C VAL A 62 -1.83 -13.63 2.72
N GLN A 63 -2.88 -13.94 1.95
CA GLN A 63 -3.68 -15.16 2.13
C GLN A 63 -2.82 -16.43 2.03
N ASN A 64 -1.85 -16.47 1.10
CA ASN A 64 -0.93 -17.60 0.98
C ASN A 64 -0.02 -17.76 2.21
N ILE A 65 0.41 -16.65 2.83
CA ILE A 65 1.23 -16.66 4.06
C ILE A 65 0.38 -17.06 5.27
N GLU A 66 -0.85 -16.57 5.37
CA GLU A 66 -1.75 -16.81 6.51
C GLU A 66 -2.28 -18.26 6.55
N ASP A 67 -2.67 -18.83 5.40
CA ASP A 67 -3.21 -20.20 5.28
C ASP A 67 -2.16 -21.32 5.43
N GLY A 68 -0.91 -20.95 5.72
CA GLY A 68 0.27 -21.81 5.59
C GLY A 68 0.68 -21.93 4.12
N PRO A 69 1.98 -22.17 3.81
CA PRO A 69 2.49 -22.17 2.44
C PRO A 69 1.87 -23.33 1.63
N ARG A 70 0.67 -23.11 1.06
CA ARG A 70 -0.07 -24.13 0.31
C ARG A 70 0.56 -24.38 -1.05
N LYS A 71 1.14 -23.34 -1.67
CA LYS A 71 1.95 -23.40 -2.91
C LYS A 71 2.89 -22.19 -2.98
N PRO A 72 4.17 -22.35 -3.38
CA PRO A 72 5.00 -21.22 -3.74
C PRO A 72 4.31 -20.43 -4.86
N VAL A 73 4.04 -19.15 -4.64
CA VAL A 73 3.49 -18.28 -5.68
C VAL A 73 4.62 -17.99 -6.67
N LEU A 74 4.72 -18.81 -7.72
CA LEU A 74 5.70 -18.68 -8.79
C LEU A 74 5.53 -17.30 -9.47
N GLY A 75 6.62 -16.55 -9.61
CA GLY A 75 6.63 -15.24 -10.25
C GLY A 75 6.29 -14.05 -9.34
N VAL A 76 6.18 -14.25 -8.02
CA VAL A 76 6.07 -13.13 -7.08
C VAL A 76 7.45 -12.56 -6.79
N ASP A 77 7.57 -11.24 -6.96
CA ASP A 77 8.74 -10.47 -6.57
C ASP A 77 9.04 -10.70 -5.08
N ALA A 78 10.27 -11.10 -4.76
CA ALA A 78 10.72 -11.35 -3.39
C ALA A 78 10.45 -10.17 -2.46
N ARG A 79 10.47 -8.93 -2.97
CA ARG A 79 10.19 -7.74 -2.17
C ARG A 79 8.72 -7.54 -1.87
N LEU A 80 7.84 -7.79 -2.84
CA LEU A 80 6.40 -7.78 -2.58
C LEU A 80 6.02 -8.86 -1.56
N ARG A 81 6.70 -10.01 -1.60
CA ARG A 81 6.57 -11.04 -0.57
C ARG A 81 7.04 -10.55 0.80
N HIS A 82 8.19 -9.89 0.88
CA HIS A 82 8.70 -9.32 2.12
C HIS A 82 7.75 -8.25 2.71
N LEU A 83 7.15 -7.40 1.86
CA LEU A 83 6.12 -6.46 2.28
C LEU A 83 4.88 -7.18 2.85
N ALA A 84 4.44 -8.26 2.21
CA ALA A 84 3.33 -9.09 2.70
C ALA A 84 3.66 -9.77 4.04
N GLU A 85 4.91 -10.22 4.21
CA GLU A 85 5.40 -10.77 5.48
C GLU A 85 5.38 -9.71 6.59
N ASN A 86 5.85 -8.49 6.32
CA ASN A 86 5.77 -7.37 7.26
C ASN A 86 4.31 -7.05 7.63
N TYR A 87 3.40 -7.04 6.66
CA TYR A 87 1.96 -6.85 6.90
C TYR A 87 1.39 -7.93 7.83
N VAL A 88 1.65 -9.20 7.54
CA VAL A 88 1.17 -10.32 8.37
C VAL A 88 1.76 -10.28 9.77
N GLN A 89 3.04 -9.95 9.91
CA GLN A 89 3.68 -9.78 11.21
C GLN A 89 3.05 -8.64 12.01
N ALA A 90 2.85 -7.47 11.41
CA ALA A 90 2.20 -6.33 12.04
C ALA A 90 0.76 -6.65 12.47
N LYS A 91 0.01 -7.38 11.63
CA LYS A 91 -1.35 -7.85 11.93
C LYS A 91 -1.38 -8.82 13.11
N ARG A 92 -0.44 -9.78 13.16
CA ARG A 92 -0.31 -10.74 14.27
C ARG A 92 0.13 -10.08 15.57
N ALA A 93 0.94 -9.03 15.49
CA ALA A 93 1.36 -8.25 16.65
C ALA A 93 0.24 -7.38 17.26
N GLN A 94 -0.98 -7.43 16.70
CA GLN A 94 -2.12 -6.61 17.13
C GLN A 94 -1.77 -5.12 17.16
N SER A 95 -1.00 -4.65 16.17
CA SER A 95 -0.77 -3.22 16.03
C SER A 95 -2.11 -2.52 15.81
N ASN A 96 -2.38 -1.43 16.55
CA ASN A 96 -3.62 -0.64 16.51
C ASN A 96 -3.76 0.20 15.22
N SER A 97 -3.34 -0.36 14.09
CA SER A 97 -3.34 0.31 12.81
C SER A 97 -4.68 0.10 12.10
N PRO A 98 -5.39 1.16 11.71
CA PRO A 98 -6.66 1.07 10.99
C PRO A 98 -6.59 0.27 9.67
N PHE A 99 -5.40 0.16 9.08
CA PHE A 99 -5.17 -0.66 7.88
C PHE A 99 -5.12 -2.18 8.18
N LEU A 100 -4.75 -2.57 9.40
CA LEU A 100 -4.62 -3.97 9.81
C LEU A 100 -5.92 -4.53 10.39
N GLU A 101 -6.82 -3.67 10.84
CA GLU A 101 -8.17 -4.03 11.31
C GLU A 101 -9.10 -4.46 10.17
N LEU A 102 -8.82 -3.99 8.95
CA LEU A 102 -9.60 -4.28 7.75
C LEU A 102 -8.91 -5.34 6.90
N SER A 103 -9.71 -6.17 6.23
CA SER A 103 -9.18 -7.01 5.17
C SER A 103 -8.77 -6.15 3.97
N LEU A 104 -7.77 -6.60 3.20
CA LEU A 104 -7.34 -5.88 2.00
C LEU A 104 -8.47 -5.76 0.96
N SER A 105 -9.43 -6.68 0.95
CA SER A 105 -10.65 -6.55 0.14
C SER A 105 -11.54 -5.39 0.63
N GLN A 106 -11.75 -5.25 1.94
CA GLN A 106 -12.50 -4.12 2.52
C GLN A 106 -11.82 -2.77 2.24
N VAL A 107 -10.47 -2.75 2.23
CA VAL A 107 -9.71 -1.56 1.84
C VAL A 107 -9.99 -1.14 0.40
N THR A 108 -10.09 -2.10 -0.53
CA THR A 108 -10.43 -1.78 -1.93
C THR A 108 -11.85 -1.23 -2.09
N GLU A 109 -12.81 -1.75 -1.33
CA GLU A 109 -14.19 -1.22 -1.32
C GLU A 109 -14.25 0.20 -0.76
N LEU A 110 -13.46 0.48 0.29
CA LEU A 110 -13.39 1.82 0.89
C LEU A 110 -12.90 2.89 -0.09
N PHE A 111 -11.99 2.58 -1.01
CA PHE A 111 -11.49 3.57 -1.96
C PHE A 111 -12.56 4.08 -2.95
N TYR A 112 -13.57 3.27 -3.24
CA TYR A 112 -14.73 3.66 -4.05
C TYR A 112 -15.85 4.32 -3.22
N SER A 113 -15.79 4.23 -1.89
CA SER A 113 -16.83 4.82 -1.06
C SER A 113 -16.83 6.35 -1.14
N GLU A 114 -18.03 6.90 -1.35
CA GLU A 114 -18.30 8.34 -1.24
C GLU A 114 -18.93 8.71 0.11
N SER A 115 -19.25 7.72 0.93
CA SER A 115 -19.90 7.88 2.24
C SER A 115 -19.03 8.74 3.17
N PRO A 116 -19.60 9.79 3.81
CA PRO A 116 -18.88 10.62 4.78
C PRO A 116 -18.22 9.83 5.91
N GLU A 117 -18.85 8.74 6.37
CA GLU A 117 -18.34 7.86 7.44
C GLU A 117 -17.08 7.10 7.02
N ASP A 118 -16.94 6.80 5.72
CA ASP A 118 -15.82 6.04 5.20
C ASP A 118 -14.63 6.92 4.81
N ARG A 119 -14.83 8.23 4.63
CA ARG A 119 -13.74 9.15 4.25
C ARG A 119 -12.64 9.22 5.29
N GLY A 120 -13.02 9.27 6.57
CA GLY A 120 -12.07 9.22 7.68
C GLY A 120 -11.30 7.89 7.72
N LYS A 121 -11.97 6.77 7.45
CA LYS A 121 -11.34 5.45 7.38
C LYS A 121 -10.35 5.34 6.22
N VAL A 122 -10.70 5.87 5.04
CA VAL A 122 -9.80 5.90 3.87
C VAL A 122 -8.51 6.65 4.20
N LEU A 123 -8.61 7.83 4.82
CA LEU A 123 -7.42 8.60 5.21
C LEU A 123 -6.56 7.87 6.24
N ALA A 124 -7.18 7.20 7.21
CA ALA A 124 -6.49 6.42 8.22
C ALA A 124 -5.77 5.20 7.60
N VAL A 125 -6.45 4.49 6.69
CA VAL A 125 -5.89 3.36 5.93
C VAL A 125 -4.70 3.81 5.06
N LEU A 126 -4.84 4.92 4.34
CA LEU A 126 -3.76 5.48 3.50
C LEU A 126 -2.55 5.90 4.33
N ALA A 127 -2.77 6.51 5.50
CA ALA A 127 -1.69 6.89 6.41
C ALA A 127 -0.94 5.66 6.95
N ALA A 128 -1.68 4.66 7.42
CA ALA A 128 -1.09 3.42 7.92
C ALA A 128 -0.35 2.62 6.82
N PHE A 129 -0.91 2.57 5.61
CA PHE A 129 -0.23 1.91 4.49
C PHE A 129 1.04 2.64 4.08
N ARG A 130 1.04 3.99 4.13
CA ARG A 130 2.23 4.80 3.92
C ARG A 130 3.33 4.46 4.92
N GLU A 131 3.01 4.37 6.21
CA GLU A 131 3.98 4.03 7.26
C GLU A 131 4.62 2.66 6.99
N LEU A 132 3.81 1.65 6.66
CA LEU A 132 4.30 0.30 6.31
C LEU A 132 5.23 0.33 5.08
N LEU A 133 4.87 1.11 4.05
CA LEU A 133 5.69 1.27 2.85
C LEU A 133 6.99 2.03 3.15
N GLU A 134 6.96 3.09 3.95
CA GLU A 134 8.14 3.87 4.32
C GLU A 134 9.11 3.04 5.15
N GLU A 135 8.61 2.19 6.06
CA GLU A 135 9.43 1.23 6.79
C GLU A 135 10.10 0.22 5.83
N HIS A 136 9.32 -0.33 4.88
CA HIS A 136 9.82 -1.25 3.86
C HIS A 136 10.89 -0.60 2.97
N VAL A 137 10.63 0.61 2.47
CA VAL A 137 11.58 1.38 1.65
C VAL A 137 12.81 1.78 2.45
N GLY A 138 12.68 2.09 3.74
CA GLY A 138 13.80 2.42 4.61
C GLY A 138 14.76 1.24 4.83
N VAL A 139 14.24 0.00 4.80
CA VAL A 139 15.09 -1.20 4.77
C VAL A 139 15.81 -1.32 3.43
N ASP A 140 15.11 -1.11 2.31
CA ASP A 140 15.70 -1.19 0.97
C ASP A 140 16.76 -0.10 0.70
N ALA A 141 16.50 1.13 1.14
CA ALA A 141 17.42 2.26 0.98
C ALA A 141 18.73 2.02 1.75
N ARG A 142 18.67 1.41 2.95
CA ARG A 142 19.87 1.02 3.71
C ARG A 142 20.67 -0.07 3.00
N GLN A 143 20.01 -1.04 2.37
CA GLN A 143 20.69 -2.05 1.56
C GLN A 143 21.32 -1.47 0.29
N LEU A 144 20.66 -0.51 -0.36
CA LEU A 144 21.15 0.15 -1.58
C LEU A 144 22.31 1.11 -1.31
N LEU A 145 22.27 1.84 -0.19
CA LEU A 145 23.30 2.81 0.20
C LEU A 145 24.48 2.17 0.94
N GLY A 146 24.35 0.91 1.35
CA GLY A 146 25.36 0.19 2.13
C GLY A 146 25.40 0.68 3.59
N ASN A 147 25.82 -0.20 4.50
CA ASN A 147 26.30 0.24 5.81
C ASN A 147 27.49 1.20 5.58
N ILE A 148 27.22 2.50 5.63
CA ILE A 148 28.25 3.52 5.81
C ILE A 148 28.55 3.60 7.31
#